data_AF-A0A2E3MRS4-F1
#
_entry.id   AF-A0A2E3MRS4-F1
#
_cell.length_a   1.000
_cell.length_b   1.000
_cell.length_c   1.000
_cell.angle_alpha   90.00
_cell.angle_beta   90.00
_cell.angle_gamma   90.00
#
_symmetry.space_group_name_H-M   'P 1'
#
loop_
_entity.id
_entity.type
_entity.pdbx_description
1 polymer ?
#
loop_
_entity_poly.entity_id
_entity_poly.type
_entity_poly.pdbx_seq_one_letter_code
_entity_poly.pdbx_strand_id
1 'polypeptide(L)'
;MLLVVSALFVSSGAVVFFGVYDGLKLLATWLQPPLVPFSGQIFYEGQPLAHATVSTELVPSWSLFPKIQFDGSGYTDRDGRFQLETQHQGRLQEGIFPGEYRVKVVAFHPQTSATGAPRIRTPSQYSQFTTTTLTIHVSSQADQNRQQFFLTGEPAETPETEKKLDEAQQRTLTVFLGMFDRGDRDGDGALTLEEAKSIKNLASIEEADSNGNGSIDRQEFELHVKKYALGY
;
A
#
# COMPACT_ATOMS: atom_id res chain seq x y z
N MET A 1 28.58 -15.26 -70.55
CA MET A 1 27.16 -15.68 -70.42
C MET A 1 27.08 -16.50 -69.13
N LEU A 2 26.85 -15.84 -67.99
CA LEU A 2 26.86 -16.46 -66.67
C LEU A 2 25.44 -16.47 -66.11
N LEU A 3 25.05 -17.66 -65.65
CA LEU A 3 23.74 -18.06 -65.18
C LEU A 3 23.29 -17.32 -63.92
N VAL A 4 22.00 -16.96 -63.94
CA VAL A 4 21.15 -16.62 -62.80
C VAL A 4 21.03 -17.82 -61.86
N VAL A 5 21.29 -17.63 -60.57
CA VAL A 5 20.65 -18.42 -59.51
C VAL A 5 20.22 -17.47 -58.40
N SER A 6 18.93 -17.19 -58.38
CA SER A 6 18.20 -16.61 -57.27
C SER A 6 18.15 -17.61 -56.11
N ALA A 7 18.66 -17.25 -54.95
CA ALA A 7 18.40 -17.97 -53.71
C ALA A 7 17.49 -17.13 -52.82
N LEU A 8 16.23 -17.57 -52.73
CA LEU A 8 15.25 -17.20 -51.71
C LEU A 8 15.87 -17.33 -50.30
N PHE A 9 15.84 -16.26 -49.51
CA PHE A 9 15.79 -16.37 -48.05
C PHE A 9 14.41 -15.89 -47.60
N VAL A 10 13.49 -16.85 -47.49
CA VAL A 10 12.24 -16.73 -46.74
C VAL A 10 12.26 -17.85 -45.72
N SER A 11 11.80 -17.54 -44.50
CA SER A 11 11.55 -18.44 -43.35
C SER A 11 12.67 -18.59 -42.31
N SER A 12 12.75 -17.62 -41.41
CA SER A 12 12.99 -17.90 -39.98
C SER A 12 12.39 -16.77 -39.11
N GLY A 13 11.12 -16.45 -39.38
CA GLY A 13 10.27 -15.67 -38.51
C GLY A 13 9.43 -16.61 -37.64
N ALA A 14 10.07 -17.24 -36.66
CA ALA A 14 9.45 -17.88 -35.48
C ALA A 14 10.57 -18.55 -34.67
N VAL A 15 10.48 -18.48 -33.33
CA VAL A 15 11.32 -19.20 -32.35
C VAL A 15 12.66 -18.55 -31.96
N VAL A 16 12.66 -17.32 -31.40
CA VAL A 16 13.48 -16.96 -30.21
C VAL A 16 12.83 -15.76 -29.49
N PHE A 17 11.62 -15.89 -28.97
CA PHE A 17 11.04 -14.84 -28.10
C PHE A 17 10.72 -15.32 -26.68
N PHE A 18 10.72 -16.64 -26.44
CA PHE A 18 10.48 -17.22 -25.10
C PHE A 18 11.76 -17.42 -24.26
N GLY A 19 12.96 -17.37 -24.85
CA GLY A 19 14.23 -17.51 -24.11
C GLY A 19 14.86 -16.19 -23.64
N VAL A 20 14.47 -15.05 -24.24
CA VAL A 20 15.05 -13.74 -23.91
C VAL A 20 14.54 -13.23 -22.56
N TYR A 21 13.27 -13.54 -22.21
CA TYR A 21 12.65 -13.02 -21.00
C TYR A 21 13.19 -13.69 -19.71
N ASP A 22 13.36 -15.01 -19.72
CA ASP A 22 13.98 -15.72 -18.60
C ASP A 22 15.51 -15.54 -18.58
N GLY A 23 16.16 -15.43 -19.74
CA GLY A 23 17.59 -15.11 -19.83
C GLY A 23 17.95 -13.75 -19.23
N LEU A 24 17.11 -12.73 -19.45
CA LEU A 24 17.29 -11.40 -18.85
C LEU A 24 17.05 -11.39 -17.34
N LYS A 25 16.11 -12.20 -16.83
CA LYS A 25 15.94 -12.37 -15.37
C LYS A 25 17.15 -13.05 -14.73
N LEU A 26 17.71 -14.06 -15.38
CA LEU A 26 18.92 -14.74 -14.90
C LEU A 26 20.14 -13.81 -14.92
N LEU A 27 20.33 -13.01 -15.97
CA LEU A 27 21.40 -11.99 -16.04
C LEU A 27 21.22 -10.89 -14.99
N ALA A 28 20.00 -10.40 -14.81
CA ALA A 28 19.71 -9.39 -13.80
C ALA A 28 19.97 -9.92 -12.38
N THR A 29 19.62 -11.18 -12.10
CA THR A 29 19.89 -11.83 -10.80
C THR A 29 21.39 -12.01 -10.57
N TRP A 30 22.17 -12.30 -11.62
CA TRP A 30 23.64 -12.46 -11.53
C TRP A 30 24.39 -11.15 -11.30
N LEU A 31 23.76 -10.00 -11.61
CA LEU A 31 24.33 -8.67 -11.48
C LEU A 31 23.72 -7.86 -10.32
N GLN A 32 22.90 -8.48 -9.45
CA GLN A 32 22.37 -7.78 -8.29
C GLN A 32 23.52 -7.40 -7.33
N PRO A 33 23.69 -6.11 -7.00
CA PRO A 33 24.66 -5.73 -5.98
C PRO A 33 24.29 -6.39 -4.64
N PRO A 34 25.25 -6.65 -3.75
CA PRO A 34 24.94 -7.18 -2.43
C PRO A 34 24.08 -6.18 -1.65
N LEU A 35 23.21 -6.70 -0.78
CA LEU A 35 22.54 -5.89 0.23
C LEU A 35 23.61 -5.26 1.14
N VAL A 36 23.42 -3.99 1.45
CA VAL A 36 24.30 -3.25 2.34
C VAL A 36 23.48 -2.77 3.55
N PRO A 37 24.03 -2.85 4.78
CA PRO A 37 23.30 -2.41 5.95
C PRO A 37 23.05 -0.91 5.86
N PHE A 38 21.84 -0.49 6.22
CA PHE A 38 21.46 0.90 6.34
C PHE A 38 20.71 1.10 7.65
N SER A 39 21.12 2.13 8.39
CA SER A 39 20.50 2.46 9.67
C SER A 39 20.24 3.94 9.81
N GLY A 40 19.32 4.31 10.68
CA GLY A 40 19.05 5.71 10.93
C GLY A 40 18.32 5.97 12.22
N GLN A 41 17.98 7.23 12.43
CA GLN A 41 17.20 7.67 13.57
C GLN A 41 16.18 8.72 13.14
N ILE A 42 14.97 8.64 13.66
CA ILE A 42 13.87 9.54 13.30
C ILE A 42 13.46 10.33 14.53
N PHE A 43 13.33 11.64 14.36
CA PHE A 43 12.79 12.57 15.31
C PHE A 43 11.50 13.19 14.76
N TYR A 44 10.50 13.40 15.59
CA TYR A 44 9.29 14.14 15.28
C TYR A 44 9.06 15.19 16.35
N GLU A 45 8.96 16.46 15.95
CA GLU A 45 8.85 17.61 16.87
C GLU A 45 9.94 17.61 17.95
N GLY A 46 11.17 17.28 17.54
CA GLY A 46 12.36 17.22 18.41
C GLY A 46 12.46 15.99 19.32
N GLN A 47 11.46 15.11 19.33
CA GLN A 47 11.46 13.88 20.14
C GLN A 47 11.77 12.65 19.29
N PRO A 48 12.49 11.64 19.82
CA PRO A 48 12.66 10.36 19.11
C PRO A 48 11.31 9.73 18.75
N LEU A 49 11.12 9.40 17.47
CA LEU A 49 9.87 8.83 16.97
C LEU A 49 9.89 7.30 17.10
N ALA A 50 9.42 6.79 18.23
CA ALA A 50 9.32 5.36 18.47
C ALA A 50 8.15 4.67 17.74
N HIS A 51 8.30 3.38 17.46
CA HIS A 51 7.27 2.50 16.88
C HIS A 51 6.73 2.98 15.52
N ALA A 52 7.58 3.60 14.71
CA ALA A 52 7.29 3.98 13.35
C ALA A 52 7.74 2.89 12.39
N THR A 53 6.97 2.68 11.33
CA THR A 53 7.40 1.92 10.16
C THR A 53 8.08 2.86 9.18
N VAL A 54 9.28 2.48 8.74
CA VAL A 54 10.03 3.12 7.67
C VAL A 54 9.91 2.25 6.44
N SER A 55 9.63 2.84 5.28
CA SER A 55 9.56 2.12 4.01
C SER A 55 10.26 2.93 2.93
N THR A 56 10.90 2.25 2.00
CA THR A 56 11.63 2.89 0.90
C THR A 56 11.08 2.46 -0.46
N GLU A 57 11.23 3.35 -1.46
CA GLU A 57 10.90 3.08 -2.86
C GLU A 57 12.07 3.58 -3.73
N LEU A 58 12.64 2.70 -4.55
CA LEU A 58 13.80 3.01 -5.41
C LEU A 58 13.46 4.10 -6.45
N VAL A 59 14.40 5.03 -6.70
CA VAL A 59 14.29 6.13 -7.66
C VAL A 59 15.41 6.06 -8.72
N PRO A 60 15.10 6.17 -10.03
CA PRO A 60 13.75 6.16 -10.61
C PRO A 60 13.09 4.79 -10.47
N SER A 61 11.77 4.77 -10.26
CA SER A 61 10.99 3.53 -10.30
C SER A 61 10.95 3.05 -11.74
N TRP A 62 11.92 2.22 -12.14
CA TRP A 62 11.99 1.68 -13.48
C TRP A 62 10.77 0.74 -13.67
N SER A 63 9.74 1.18 -14.40
CA SER A 63 8.52 0.37 -14.61
C SER A 63 8.65 -0.67 -15.73
N LEU A 64 9.83 -0.75 -16.35
CA LEU A 64 10.07 -1.53 -17.58
C LEU A 64 10.37 -3.01 -17.37
N PHE A 65 10.65 -3.46 -16.15
CA PHE A 65 10.77 -4.90 -15.86
C PHE A 65 9.76 -5.27 -14.74
N PRO A 66 9.33 -6.54 -14.63
CA PRO A 66 8.34 -6.95 -13.64
C PRO A 66 8.83 -6.56 -12.25
N LYS A 67 7.93 -6.07 -11.38
CA LYS A 67 8.21 -5.56 -10.01
C LYS A 67 9.20 -6.46 -9.26
N ILE A 68 10.49 -6.23 -9.43
CA ILE A 68 11.50 -6.75 -8.51
C ILE A 68 11.42 -5.77 -7.35
N GLN A 69 10.83 -6.21 -6.24
CA GLN A 69 10.73 -5.41 -5.03
C GLN A 69 12.16 -5.20 -4.49
N PHE A 70 12.74 -4.05 -4.81
CA PHE A 70 13.99 -3.57 -4.24
C PHE A 70 13.75 -2.66 -3.02
N ASP A 71 12.53 -2.70 -2.50
CA ASP A 71 12.06 -1.89 -1.40
C ASP A 71 12.64 -2.43 -0.09
N GLY A 72 13.04 -1.52 0.78
CA GLY A 72 13.44 -1.82 2.15
C GLY A 72 12.38 -1.33 3.12
N SER A 73 12.26 -2.02 4.24
CA SER A 73 11.42 -1.60 5.36
C SER A 73 12.14 -1.79 6.69
N GLY A 74 11.70 -1.07 7.71
CA GLY A 74 12.25 -1.16 9.04
C GLY A 74 11.30 -0.60 10.08
N TYR A 75 11.58 -0.87 11.35
CA TYR A 75 10.82 -0.35 12.47
C TYR A 75 11.72 0.47 13.39
N THR A 76 11.22 1.61 13.87
CA THR A 76 11.95 2.38 14.88
C THR A 76 11.76 1.80 16.28
N ASP A 77 12.85 1.69 17.01
CA ASP A 77 12.86 1.33 18.43
C ASP A 77 12.39 2.50 19.32
N ARG A 78 12.44 2.31 20.65
CA ARG A 78 12.08 3.33 21.64
C ARG A 78 12.92 4.62 21.56
N ASP A 79 14.13 4.53 21.02
CA ASP A 79 15.06 5.65 20.84
C ASP A 79 14.95 6.23 19.42
N GLY A 80 13.93 5.82 18.65
CA GLY A 80 13.69 6.27 17.28
C GLY A 80 14.66 5.71 16.24
N ARG A 81 15.49 4.73 16.61
CA ARG A 81 16.50 4.14 15.71
C ARG A 81 15.90 3.00 14.90
N PHE A 82 16.29 2.89 13.64
CA PHE A 82 15.84 1.82 12.76
C PHE A 82 17.00 1.23 11.95
N GLN A 83 16.77 0.04 11.43
CA GLN A 83 17.59 -0.61 10.41
C GLN A 83 16.67 -1.02 9.27
N LEU A 84 17.15 -0.93 8.03
CA LEU A 84 16.39 -1.37 6.86
C LEU A 84 16.68 -2.85 6.57
N GLU A 85 15.64 -3.55 6.17
CA GLU A 85 15.64 -4.94 5.75
C GLU A 85 14.91 -5.05 4.41
N THR A 86 15.33 -5.99 3.57
CA THR A 86 14.72 -6.25 2.28
C THR A 86 14.22 -7.70 2.22
N GLN A 87 13.02 -7.90 1.68
CA GLN A 87 12.52 -9.23 1.38
C GLN A 87 13.16 -9.76 0.10
N HIS A 88 14.20 -10.58 0.23
CA HIS A 88 14.94 -11.16 -0.88
C HIS A 88 14.82 -12.68 -0.84
N GLN A 89 14.33 -13.27 -1.94
CA GLN A 89 14.12 -14.71 -2.10
C GLN A 89 13.22 -15.34 -1.02
N GLY A 90 12.16 -14.63 -0.62
CA GLY A 90 11.22 -15.11 0.40
C GLY A 90 11.77 -15.08 1.83
N ARG A 91 12.95 -14.49 2.04
CA ARG A 91 13.54 -14.27 3.37
C ARG A 91 13.72 -12.78 3.61
N LEU A 92 13.51 -12.36 4.85
CA LEU A 92 13.88 -11.03 5.31
C LEU A 92 15.38 -11.03 5.55
N GLN A 93 16.10 -10.11 4.93
CA GLN A 93 17.55 -9.97 5.06
C GLN A 93 17.90 -8.54 5.46
N GLU A 94 18.90 -8.40 6.33
CA GLU A 94 19.40 -7.09 6.75
C GLU A 94 20.02 -6.34 5.58
N GLY A 95 19.73 -5.04 5.50
CA GLY A 95 20.22 -4.15 4.47
C GLY A 95 19.27 -4.00 3.29
N ILE A 96 19.70 -3.15 2.37
CA ILE A 96 18.97 -2.77 1.17
C ILE A 96 19.98 -2.65 0.02
N PHE A 97 19.52 -2.71 -1.23
CA PHE A 97 20.39 -2.54 -2.39
C PHE A 97 20.94 -1.10 -2.47
N PRO A 98 22.18 -0.90 -2.95
CA PRO A 98 22.69 0.44 -3.25
C PRO A 98 21.83 1.17 -4.28
N GLY A 99 21.58 2.46 -4.06
CA GLY A 99 20.72 3.27 -4.92
C GLY A 99 20.12 4.50 -4.25
N GLU A 100 19.35 5.28 -5.02
CA GLU A 100 18.57 6.41 -4.51
C GLU A 100 17.16 5.93 -4.14
N TYR A 101 16.66 6.35 -2.99
CA TYR A 101 15.33 5.96 -2.52
C TYR A 101 14.53 7.16 -2.01
N ARG A 102 13.22 7.11 -2.24
CA ARG A 102 12.23 7.89 -1.47
C ARG A 102 11.91 7.15 -0.17
N VAL A 103 11.72 7.89 0.90
CA VAL A 103 11.44 7.33 2.22
C VAL A 103 10.08 7.79 2.73
N LYS A 104 9.29 6.84 3.21
CA LYS A 104 8.02 7.07 3.87
C LYS A 104 8.12 6.62 5.31
N VAL A 105 7.58 7.43 6.23
CA VAL A 105 7.57 7.13 7.66
C VAL A 105 6.13 7.18 8.14
N VAL A 106 5.67 6.11 8.77
CA VAL A 106 4.31 6.01 9.34
C VAL A 106 4.42 5.59 10.79
N ALA A 107 3.93 6.41 11.70
CA ALA A 107 3.76 6.04 13.09
C ALA A 107 2.28 6.16 13.46
N PHE A 108 1.79 5.22 14.27
CA PHE A 108 0.44 5.27 14.82
C PHE A 108 0.48 5.67 16.29
N HIS A 109 -0.60 6.27 16.77
CA HIS A 109 -0.79 6.42 18.20
C HIS A 109 -0.91 5.03 18.85
N PRO A 110 -0.27 4.80 20.00
CA PRO A 110 -0.53 3.58 20.76
C PRO A 110 -2.03 3.52 21.06
N GLN A 111 -2.71 2.49 20.58
CA GLN A 111 -4.15 2.33 20.76
C GLN A 111 -4.43 2.21 22.27
N THR A 112 -5.03 3.24 22.85
CA THR A 112 -5.49 3.22 24.25
C THR A 112 -6.90 2.65 24.39
N SER A 113 -7.62 2.45 23.28
CA SER A 113 -9.02 2.00 23.27
C SER A 113 -9.19 0.79 22.35
N ALA A 114 -9.89 -0.24 22.84
CA ALA A 114 -10.11 -1.51 22.14
C ALA A 114 -10.95 -1.40 20.85
N THR A 115 -11.64 -0.27 20.64
CA THR A 115 -12.61 -0.07 19.55
C THR A 115 -12.26 1.08 18.61
N GLY A 116 -11.12 1.77 18.81
CA GLY A 116 -10.75 2.95 18.03
C GLY A 116 -9.89 2.63 16.80
N ALA A 117 -10.23 3.22 15.65
CA ALA A 117 -9.36 3.18 14.47
C ALA A 117 -7.98 3.79 14.80
N PRO A 118 -6.87 3.17 14.34
CA PRO A 118 -5.53 3.66 14.63
C PRO A 118 -5.30 5.03 13.98
N ARG A 119 -4.93 6.03 14.80
CA ARG A 119 -4.64 7.39 14.32
C ARG A 119 -3.19 7.54 13.94
N ILE A 120 -2.92 8.05 12.73
CA ILE A 120 -1.55 8.33 12.29
C ILE A 120 -1.02 9.55 13.08
N ARG A 121 0.23 9.46 13.52
CA ARG A 121 0.96 10.52 14.24
C ARG A 121 1.91 11.29 13.32
N THR A 122 2.42 10.66 12.27
CA THR A 122 3.34 11.26 11.32
C THR A 122 2.63 12.21 10.35
N PRO A 123 3.20 13.38 10.01
CA PRO A 123 2.64 14.29 9.01
C PRO A 123 2.39 13.66 7.65
N SER A 124 1.34 14.10 6.96
CA SER A 124 0.90 13.54 5.66
C SER A 124 2.00 13.61 4.60
N GLN A 125 2.76 14.69 4.60
CA GLN A 125 3.90 14.88 3.71
C GLN A 125 4.91 13.74 3.84
N TYR A 126 5.14 13.15 5.01
CA TYR A 126 6.11 12.05 5.19
C TYR A 126 5.47 10.66 5.16
N SER A 127 4.14 10.56 5.22
CA SER A 127 3.42 9.30 5.35
C SER A 127 2.97 8.69 4.01
N GLN A 128 3.30 9.32 2.87
CA GLN A 128 3.02 8.82 1.52
C GLN A 128 4.24 8.99 0.59
N PHE A 129 4.51 8.01 -0.29
CA PHE A 129 5.62 8.08 -1.25
C PHE A 129 5.45 9.16 -2.32
N THR A 130 4.21 9.56 -2.59
CA THR A 130 3.85 10.59 -3.57
C THR A 130 4.07 12.01 -3.05
N THR A 131 4.05 12.20 -1.73
CA THR A 131 4.17 13.51 -1.08
C THR A 131 5.49 13.69 -0.33
N THR A 132 6.19 12.59 -0.02
CA THR A 132 7.43 12.65 0.76
C THR A 132 8.55 13.32 0.02
N THR A 133 9.19 14.25 0.73
CA THR A 133 10.43 14.90 0.33
C THR A 133 11.65 14.18 0.89
N LEU A 134 11.46 13.14 1.72
CA LEU A 134 12.56 12.39 2.31
C LEU A 134 13.19 11.47 1.28
N THR A 135 14.50 11.58 1.15
CA THR A 135 15.31 10.72 0.30
C THR A 135 16.53 10.19 1.06
N ILE A 136 17.01 9.03 0.63
CA ILE A 136 18.28 8.46 1.07
C ILE A 136 19.09 8.02 -0.14
N HIS A 137 20.40 8.19 -0.03
CA HIS A 137 21.37 7.55 -0.91
C HIS A 137 21.97 6.37 -0.16
N VAL A 138 21.82 5.16 -0.71
CA VAL A 138 22.43 3.94 -0.18
C VAL A 138 23.71 3.68 -0.97
N SER A 139 24.85 3.87 -0.31
CA SER A 139 26.18 3.61 -0.86
C SER A 139 26.53 2.13 -0.72
N SER A 140 27.37 1.62 -1.63
CA SER A 140 27.99 0.30 -1.47
C SER A 140 28.92 0.21 -0.25
N GLN A 141 29.29 1.34 0.36
CA GLN A 141 30.13 1.42 1.55
C GLN A 141 29.26 1.54 2.81
N ALA A 142 29.23 0.49 3.63
CA ALA A 142 28.34 0.36 4.79
C ALA A 142 28.51 1.48 5.85
N ASP A 143 29.70 2.04 5.98
CA ASP A 143 30.02 3.12 6.92
C ASP A 143 29.36 4.46 6.54
N GLN A 144 28.93 4.61 5.28
CA GLN A 144 28.24 5.79 4.77
C GLN A 144 26.71 5.71 4.91
N ASN A 145 26.17 4.54 5.25
CA ASN A 145 24.73 4.26 5.22
C ASN A 145 24.06 4.55 6.58
N ARG A 146 24.24 5.78 7.07
CA ARG A 146 23.68 6.27 8.33
C ARG A 146 23.06 7.65 8.18
N GLN A 147 21.79 7.80 8.55
CA GLN A 147 21.10 9.07 8.40
C GLN A 147 20.12 9.37 9.54
N GLN A 148 19.95 10.66 9.85
CA GLN A 148 18.94 11.14 10.79
C GLN A 148 17.85 11.92 10.05
N PHE A 149 16.60 11.76 10.47
CA PHE A 149 15.45 12.47 9.92
C PHE A 149 14.79 13.30 11.00
N PHE A 150 14.43 14.54 10.66
CA PHE A 150 13.72 15.46 11.53
C PHE A 150 12.40 15.80 10.86
N LEU A 151 11.32 15.19 11.36
CA LEU A 151 9.98 15.38 10.85
C LEU A 151 9.33 16.54 11.61
N THR A 152 8.68 17.43 10.88
CA THR A 152 7.92 18.55 11.42
C THR A 152 6.55 18.68 10.75
N GLY A 153 5.60 19.27 11.48
CA GLY A 153 4.28 19.62 10.95
C GLY A 153 3.15 18.84 11.60
N GLU A 154 1.94 19.18 11.18
CA GLU A 154 0.72 18.57 11.72
C GLU A 154 0.66 17.08 11.35
N PRO A 155 0.27 16.20 12.29
CA PRO A 155 0.01 14.80 11.99
C PRO A 155 -0.87 14.66 10.76
N ALA A 156 -0.65 13.62 9.96
CA ALA A 156 -1.64 13.25 8.98
C ALA A 156 -2.93 13.02 9.76
N GLU A 157 -3.93 13.88 9.54
CA GLU A 157 -5.29 13.53 9.89
C GLU A 157 -5.48 12.12 9.31
N THR A 158 -5.87 11.18 10.17
CA THR A 158 -6.24 9.85 9.73
C THR A 158 -7.06 10.02 8.47
N PRO A 159 -6.94 9.15 7.46
CA PRO A 159 -7.96 9.09 6.45
C PRO A 159 -9.27 8.55 7.08
N GLU A 160 -9.84 9.26 8.06
CA GLU A 160 -11.21 9.77 7.98
C GLU A 160 -11.29 10.84 6.88
N THR A 161 -10.62 10.62 5.75
CA THR A 161 -11.27 10.96 4.50
C THR A 161 -12.55 10.12 4.54
N GLU A 162 -13.62 10.70 5.09
CA GLU A 162 -14.77 10.95 4.22
C GLU A 162 -14.15 11.42 2.89
N LYS A 163 -13.72 10.47 2.06
CA LYS A 163 -13.51 10.69 0.64
C LYS A 163 -14.88 11.21 0.29
N LYS A 164 -14.99 12.54 0.18
CA LYS A 164 -16.27 13.20 -0.02
C LYS A 164 -16.79 12.49 -1.24
N LEU A 165 -17.84 11.70 -1.02
CA LEU A 165 -18.43 10.89 -2.05
C LEU A 165 -18.60 11.82 -3.22
N ASP A 166 -18.03 11.48 -4.38
CA ASP A 166 -18.31 12.29 -5.56
C ASP A 166 -19.83 12.25 -5.82
N GLU A 167 -20.34 13.15 -6.66
CA GLU A 167 -21.79 13.23 -6.88
C GLU A 167 -22.39 11.89 -7.34
N ALA A 168 -21.64 11.05 -8.06
CA ALA A 168 -22.10 9.75 -8.49
C ALA A 168 -22.17 8.77 -7.31
N GLN A 169 -21.17 8.78 -6.43
CA GLN A 169 -21.14 7.97 -5.22
C GLN A 169 -22.19 8.42 -4.19
N GLN A 170 -22.46 9.71 -4.05
CA GLN A 170 -23.55 10.24 -3.19
C GLN A 170 -24.92 9.81 -3.69
N ARG A 171 -25.14 9.85 -5.01
CA ARG A 171 -26.38 9.36 -5.62
C ARG A 171 -26.53 7.85 -5.38
N THR A 172 -25.47 7.09 -5.54
CA THR A 172 -25.46 5.65 -5.24
C THR A 172 -25.76 5.40 -3.76
N LEU A 173 -25.11 6.10 -2.84
CA LEU A 173 -25.36 5.95 -1.41
C LEU A 173 -26.81 6.32 -1.05
N THR A 174 -27.33 7.42 -1.60
CA THR A 174 -28.73 7.84 -1.43
C THR A 174 -29.72 6.77 -1.92
N VAL A 175 -29.42 6.11 -3.05
CA VAL A 175 -30.25 5.02 -3.57
C VAL A 175 -30.25 3.82 -2.64
N PHE A 176 -29.09 3.43 -2.10
CA PHE A 176 -28.97 2.32 -1.14
C PHE A 176 -29.61 2.64 0.21
N LEU A 177 -29.42 3.84 0.75
CA LEU A 177 -30.11 4.28 1.97
C LEU A 177 -31.63 4.31 1.77
N GLY A 178 -32.10 4.71 0.58
CA GLY A 178 -33.52 4.61 0.24
C GLY A 178 -34.01 3.16 0.07
N MET A 179 -33.12 2.16 -0.07
CA MET A 179 -33.46 0.74 0.03
C MET A 179 -33.51 0.27 1.47
N PHE A 180 -32.63 0.77 2.34
CA PHE A 180 -32.70 0.56 3.79
C PHE A 180 -34.05 1.00 4.33
N ASP A 181 -34.44 2.26 4.06
CA ASP A 181 -35.71 2.83 4.53
C ASP A 181 -36.95 2.08 3.96
N ARG A 182 -36.78 1.28 2.89
CA ARG A 182 -37.85 0.42 2.32
C ARG A 182 -37.86 -0.99 2.90
N GLY A 183 -36.72 -1.46 3.40
CA GLY A 183 -36.56 -2.76 4.04
C GLY A 183 -37.01 -2.72 5.49
N ASP A 184 -36.76 -1.62 6.19
CA ASP A 184 -37.17 -1.34 7.56
C ASP A 184 -38.69 -1.14 7.59
N ARG A 185 -39.44 -2.23 7.80
CA ARG A 185 -40.90 -2.24 7.65
C ARG A 185 -41.60 -1.85 8.93
N ASP A 186 -40.99 -2.14 10.07
CA ASP A 186 -41.52 -1.76 11.37
C ASP A 186 -41.05 -0.37 11.81
N GLY A 187 -40.06 0.22 11.12
CA GLY A 187 -39.61 1.59 11.30
C GLY A 187 -38.75 1.77 12.54
N ASP A 188 -38.10 0.69 13.01
CA ASP A 188 -37.30 0.70 14.23
C ASP A 188 -35.88 1.24 14.03
N GLY A 189 -35.50 1.52 12.78
CA GLY A 189 -34.20 2.07 12.40
C GLY A 189 -33.12 1.01 12.24
N ALA A 190 -33.48 -0.28 12.20
CA ALA A 190 -32.62 -1.40 11.92
C ALA A 190 -33.27 -2.35 10.90
N LEU A 191 -32.44 -3.15 10.23
CA LEU A 191 -32.92 -4.23 9.36
C LEU A 191 -32.68 -5.55 10.08
N THR A 192 -33.77 -6.23 10.41
CA THR A 192 -33.69 -7.63 10.85
C THR A 192 -33.32 -8.56 9.69
N LEU A 193 -32.89 -9.78 10.01
CA LEU A 193 -32.58 -10.81 8.99
C LEU A 193 -33.75 -11.05 8.02
N GLU A 194 -34.99 -11.02 8.50
CA GLU A 194 -36.18 -11.24 7.68
C GLU A 194 -36.51 -10.04 6.78
N GLU A 195 -36.23 -8.83 7.24
CA GLU A 195 -36.41 -7.60 6.46
C GLU A 195 -35.32 -7.43 5.40
N ALA A 196 -34.07 -7.71 5.76
CA ALA A 196 -32.94 -7.60 4.85
C ALA A 196 -33.01 -8.62 3.69
N LYS A 197 -33.65 -9.79 3.87
CA LYS A 197 -33.96 -10.73 2.77
C LYS A 197 -34.80 -10.09 1.64
N SER A 198 -35.56 -9.04 1.95
CA SER A 198 -36.38 -8.34 0.95
C SER A 198 -35.57 -7.38 0.07
N ILE A 199 -34.33 -7.05 0.47
CA ILE A 199 -33.42 -6.18 -0.28
C ILE A 199 -32.57 -7.03 -1.22
N LYS A 200 -32.98 -7.10 -2.50
CA LYS A 200 -32.14 -7.72 -3.55
C LYS A 200 -30.82 -6.94 -3.66
N ASN A 201 -29.69 -7.64 -3.53
CA ASN A 201 -28.29 -7.17 -3.63
C ASN A 201 -27.58 -6.81 -2.31
N LEU A 202 -28.11 -7.13 -1.13
CA LEU A 202 -27.24 -7.15 0.06
C LEU A 202 -26.33 -8.38 -0.03
N ALA A 203 -25.04 -8.16 -0.27
CA ALA A 203 -24.03 -9.21 -0.19
C ALA A 203 -23.84 -9.56 1.29
N SER A 204 -24.62 -10.53 1.77
CA SER A 204 -24.52 -11.15 3.10
C SER A 204 -24.75 -10.20 4.30
N ILE A 205 -25.92 -10.33 4.93
CA ILE A 205 -26.31 -9.63 6.17
C ILE A 205 -25.27 -9.82 7.30
N GLU A 206 -24.70 -11.01 7.37
CA GLU A 206 -23.67 -11.42 8.33
C GLU A 206 -22.36 -10.62 8.22
N GLU A 207 -22.09 -10.01 7.05
CA GLU A 207 -20.91 -9.15 6.87
C GLU A 207 -21.20 -7.66 7.18
N ALA A 208 -22.47 -7.29 7.28
CA ALA A 208 -22.89 -5.93 7.57
C ALA A 208 -23.15 -5.72 9.08
N ASP A 209 -23.68 -6.74 9.78
CA ASP A 209 -23.85 -6.74 11.24
C ASP A 209 -22.49 -6.81 11.93
N SER A 210 -21.92 -5.64 12.23
CA SER A 210 -20.56 -5.51 12.75
C SER A 210 -20.50 -5.79 14.25
N ASN A 211 -21.62 -5.62 14.95
CA ASN A 211 -21.71 -5.79 16.39
C ASN A 211 -22.28 -7.18 16.79
N GLY A 212 -22.80 -7.96 15.84
CA GLY A 212 -23.28 -9.33 16.01
C GLY A 212 -24.61 -9.44 16.74
N ASN A 213 -25.44 -8.40 16.72
CA ASN A 213 -26.74 -8.38 17.42
C ASN A 213 -27.89 -9.02 16.60
N GLY A 214 -27.64 -9.43 15.35
CA GLY A 214 -28.61 -10.05 14.47
C GLY A 214 -29.47 -9.05 13.67
N SER A 215 -29.17 -7.76 13.73
CA SER A 215 -29.76 -6.71 12.88
C SER A 215 -28.68 -5.78 12.33
N ILE A 216 -29.01 -5.03 11.28
CA ILE A 216 -28.10 -4.04 10.69
C ILE A 216 -28.69 -2.67 10.93
N ASP A 217 -28.03 -1.84 11.72
CA ASP A 217 -28.48 -0.45 11.86
C ASP A 217 -28.09 0.42 10.65
N ARG A 218 -28.62 1.64 10.61
CA ARG A 218 -28.37 2.58 9.50
C ARG A 218 -26.89 2.88 9.29
N GLN A 219 -26.09 2.94 10.36
CA GLN A 219 -24.67 3.26 10.27
C GLN A 219 -23.87 2.07 9.75
N GLU A 220 -24.17 0.87 10.24
CA GLU A 220 -23.59 -0.39 9.76
C GLU A 220 -23.90 -0.61 8.27
N PHE A 221 -25.14 -0.32 7.87
CA PHE A 221 -25.55 -0.39 6.46
C PHE A 221 -24.78 0.61 5.60
N GLU A 222 -24.63 1.87 6.04
CA GLU A 222 -23.90 2.89 5.32
C GLU A 222 -22.43 2.52 5.13
N LEU A 223 -21.79 2.02 6.19
CA LEU A 223 -20.40 1.56 6.16
C LEU A 223 -20.22 0.38 5.20
N HIS A 224 -21.14 -0.58 5.23
CA HIS A 224 -21.12 -1.73 4.33
C HIS A 224 -21.24 -1.29 2.86
N VAL A 225 -22.17 -0.38 2.54
CA VAL A 225 -22.35 0.15 1.18
C VAL A 225 -21.10 0.92 0.72
N LYS A 226 -20.53 1.77 1.58
CA LYS A 226 -19.27 2.49 1.26
C LYS A 226 -18.15 1.51 0.93
N LYS A 227 -17.96 0.48 1.75
CA LYS A 227 -16.90 -0.51 1.58
C LYS A 227 -17.06 -1.33 0.30
N TYR A 228 -18.23 -1.92 0.08
CA TYR A 228 -18.40 -2.93 -0.97
C TYR A 228 -18.97 -2.40 -2.29
N ALA A 229 -19.89 -1.43 -2.25
CA ALA A 229 -20.48 -0.85 -3.46
C ALA A 229 -19.65 0.31 -4.01
N LEU A 230 -18.92 1.02 -3.15
CA LEU A 230 -18.16 2.22 -3.52
C LEU A 230 -16.64 2.04 -3.44
N GLY A 231 -16.17 0.88 -2.95
CA GLY A 231 -14.75 0.52 -2.89
C GLY A 231 -13.94 1.37 -1.91
N TYR A 232 -14.50 1.63 -0.73
CA TYR A 232 -13.85 2.36 0.37
C TYR A 232 -13.08 1.42 1.30
#